data_AF-A0A6J7BDB0-F1
#
_entry.id   AF-A0A6J7BDB0-F1
#
_cell.length_a   1.000
_cell.length_b   1.000
_cell.length_c   1.000
_cell.angle_alpha   90.00
_cell.angle_beta   90.00
_cell.angle_gamma   90.00
#
_symmetry.space_group_name_H-M   'P 1'
#
loop_
_entity.id
_entity.type
_entity.pdbx_description
1 polymer ?
#
loop_
_entity_poly.entity_id
_entity_poly.type
_entity_poly.pdbx_seq_one_letter_code
_entity_poly.pdbx_strand_id
1 'polypeptide(L)'
;MPTFLAFSVTGLLEMHFTKLVDYEFTASMEEDLDKIAAGEAGRVDWLRDFFYGVDGQPGLNELSADLGVIDARATNTMNLSDTIEIRVGRYGAYLQQNLPDEERKLANIPESLAPDELTLAKAIELLEAPSGERDLGIDPATGFPVIAKSGRFGPYITEVLPVIEPELTASGKKKRKKADAPKAKTASLLSTMTLDTVTYEDALRLLSLPRTLGTNAAGDDITVQNGRYGPYLKAGVDSRTLTSEDQLFSLTLDEALEIYSKPKERRRGVAKPPVKELGVDPTTEKPLVIKDGRFGMYVTDGETNATLRRGDTAEGMTLERGLELLAGRRAWEAENGPSPKKARKKAASKPKKGDTAPTLTKNVVKKAGAKKAAKKAATGKVMAKKAE
;
A
#
# COMPACT_ATOMS: atom_id res chain seq x y z
N MET A 1 -2.26 -10.06 4.14
CA MET A 1 -3.26 -10.42 3.13
C MET A 1 -2.85 -9.83 1.80
N PRO A 2 -2.51 -10.65 0.78
CA PRO A 2 -2.37 -10.17 -0.59
C PRO A 2 -3.69 -9.60 -1.09
N THR A 3 -3.65 -8.68 -2.05
CA THR A 3 -4.83 -8.12 -2.70
C THR A 3 -5.12 -8.85 -4.01
N PHE A 4 -6.33 -8.74 -4.56
CA PHE A 4 -6.65 -9.29 -5.89
C PHE A 4 -5.73 -8.76 -7.00
N LEU A 5 -5.29 -7.49 -6.88
CA LEU A 5 -4.28 -6.94 -7.78
C LEU A 5 -2.94 -7.67 -7.66
N ALA A 6 -2.53 -8.04 -6.45
CA ALA A 6 -1.32 -8.84 -6.25
C ALA A 6 -1.43 -10.19 -6.97
N PHE A 7 -2.57 -10.89 -6.86
CA PHE A 7 -2.80 -12.14 -7.60
C PHE A 7 -2.74 -11.94 -9.12
N SER A 8 -3.30 -10.86 -9.66
CA SER A 8 -3.27 -10.59 -11.11
C SER A 8 -1.84 -10.30 -11.59
N VAL A 9 -1.07 -9.54 -10.82
CA VAL A 9 0.34 -9.24 -11.13
C VAL A 9 1.21 -10.49 -11.01
N THR A 10 1.04 -11.26 -9.93
CA THR A 10 1.77 -12.51 -9.74
C THR A 10 1.45 -13.50 -10.85
N GLY A 11 0.17 -13.71 -11.19
CA GLY A 11 -0.23 -14.57 -12.31
C GLY A 11 0.34 -14.12 -13.66
N LEU A 12 0.33 -12.80 -13.95
CA LEU A 12 0.99 -12.25 -15.14
C LEU A 12 2.48 -12.63 -15.19
N LEU A 13 3.19 -12.44 -14.07
CA LEU A 13 4.61 -12.71 -13.99
C LEU A 13 4.90 -14.22 -14.04
N GLU A 14 4.09 -15.05 -13.40
CA GLU A 14 4.21 -16.50 -13.43
C GLU A 14 3.90 -17.08 -14.82
N MET A 15 3.01 -16.46 -15.61
CA MET A 15 2.69 -16.96 -16.95
C MET A 15 3.68 -16.51 -18.03
N HIS A 16 4.17 -15.27 -17.95
CA HIS A 16 4.97 -14.66 -19.04
C HIS A 16 6.42 -14.39 -18.66
N PHE A 17 6.74 -14.36 -17.37
CA PHE A 17 8.07 -14.00 -16.84
C PHE A 17 8.53 -14.99 -15.77
N THR A 18 8.23 -16.28 -15.95
CA THR A 18 8.51 -17.38 -15.00
C THR A 18 9.88 -17.27 -14.37
N LYS A 19 10.93 -17.14 -15.19
CA LYS A 19 12.31 -17.06 -14.74
C LYS A 19 12.58 -15.87 -13.81
N LEU A 20 11.90 -14.74 -13.99
CA LEU A 20 12.14 -13.54 -13.17
C LEU A 20 11.49 -13.60 -11.80
N VAL A 21 10.49 -14.47 -11.60
CA VAL A 21 9.81 -14.66 -10.31
C VAL A 21 10.23 -15.94 -9.60
N ASP A 22 11.13 -16.72 -10.21
CA ASP A 22 11.68 -17.91 -9.62
C ASP A 22 12.62 -17.60 -8.45
N TYR A 23 12.51 -18.39 -7.39
CA TYR A 23 13.36 -18.27 -6.22
C TYR A 23 14.82 -18.61 -6.56
N GLU A 24 15.04 -19.58 -7.44
CA GLU A 24 16.38 -19.98 -7.87
C GLU A 24 17.07 -18.87 -8.67
N PHE A 25 16.33 -18.19 -9.55
CA PHE A 25 16.84 -17.02 -10.27
C PHE A 25 17.29 -15.91 -9.30
N THR A 26 16.48 -15.62 -8.29
CA THR A 26 16.80 -14.59 -7.30
C THR A 26 18.07 -14.94 -6.52
N ALA A 27 18.24 -16.21 -6.14
CA ALA A 27 19.46 -16.68 -5.48
C ALA A 27 20.69 -16.55 -6.38
N SER A 28 20.59 -17.01 -7.64
CA SER A 28 21.70 -16.91 -8.61
C SER A 28 22.12 -15.46 -8.89
N MET A 29 21.17 -14.52 -8.91
CA MET A 29 21.45 -13.10 -9.10
C MET A 29 22.28 -12.53 -7.95
N GLU A 30 21.95 -12.86 -6.70
CA GLU A 30 22.72 -12.39 -5.53
C GLU A 30 24.15 -12.96 -5.56
N GLU A 31 24.32 -14.24 -5.91
CA GLU A 31 25.65 -14.85 -6.07
C GLU A 31 26.48 -14.14 -7.14
N ASP A 32 25.87 -13.77 -8.27
CA ASP A 32 26.55 -13.04 -9.33
C ASP A 32 26.91 -11.61 -8.91
N LEU A 33 26.06 -10.95 -8.13
CA LEU A 33 26.37 -9.64 -7.55
C LEU A 33 27.53 -9.72 -6.56
N ASP A 34 27.63 -10.79 -5.78
CA ASP A 34 28.76 -11.04 -4.89
C ASP A 34 30.07 -11.28 -5.67
N LYS A 35 30.04 -12.04 -6.77
CA LYS A 35 31.21 -12.20 -7.66
C LYS A 35 31.67 -10.87 -8.25
N ILE A 36 30.73 -10.00 -8.63
CA ILE A 36 31.06 -8.65 -9.11
C ILE A 36 31.69 -7.81 -7.99
N ALA A 37 31.17 -7.91 -6.76
CA ALA A 37 31.72 -7.21 -5.60
C ALA A 37 33.13 -7.69 -5.24
N ALA A 38 33.40 -8.99 -5.39
CA ALA A 38 34.71 -9.60 -5.22
C ALA A 38 35.70 -9.28 -6.37
N GLY A 39 35.20 -8.73 -7.49
CA GLY A 39 36.01 -8.42 -8.67
C GLY A 39 36.27 -9.61 -9.59
N GLU A 40 35.55 -10.72 -9.38
CA GLU A 40 35.64 -11.96 -10.15
C GLU A 40 34.81 -11.92 -11.44
N ALA A 41 33.81 -11.02 -11.51
CA ALA A 41 32.95 -10.81 -12.67
C ALA A 41 32.82 -9.33 -13.07
N GLY A 42 32.65 -9.09 -14.37
CA GLY A 42 32.47 -7.76 -14.93
C GLY A 42 31.01 -7.29 -14.88
N ARG A 43 30.72 -6.18 -14.20
CA ARG A 43 29.37 -5.57 -14.14
C ARG A 43 28.73 -5.36 -15.53
N VAL A 44 29.51 -4.88 -16.50
CA VAL A 44 28.98 -4.54 -17.83
C VAL A 44 28.61 -5.80 -18.59
N ASP A 45 29.43 -6.84 -18.48
CA ASP A 45 29.17 -8.13 -19.11
C ASP A 45 27.91 -8.78 -18.50
N TRP A 46 27.80 -8.80 -17.18
CA TRP A 46 26.59 -9.32 -16.51
C TRP A 46 25.31 -8.58 -16.95
N LEU A 47 25.34 -7.25 -17.00
CA LEU A 47 24.18 -6.45 -17.46
C LEU A 47 23.84 -6.70 -18.92
N ARG A 48 24.85 -6.88 -19.78
CA ARG A 48 24.64 -7.20 -21.19
C ARG A 48 23.99 -8.57 -21.31
N ASP A 49 24.49 -9.56 -20.60
CA ASP A 49 24.05 -10.94 -20.66
C ASP A 49 22.64 -11.10 -20.05
N PHE A 50 22.33 -10.41 -18.96
CA PHE A 50 20.98 -10.33 -18.40
C PHE A 50 19.97 -9.68 -19.37
N PHE A 51 20.37 -8.59 -20.03
CA PHE A 51 19.45 -7.82 -20.87
C PHE A 51 19.24 -8.44 -22.26
N TYR A 52 20.32 -8.86 -22.93
CA TYR A 52 20.28 -9.43 -24.28
C TYR A 52 20.19 -10.95 -24.32
N GLY A 53 20.51 -11.63 -23.22
CA GLY A 53 20.59 -13.08 -23.15
C GLY A 53 22.02 -13.58 -23.32
N VAL A 54 22.24 -14.82 -22.93
CA VAL A 54 23.52 -15.53 -23.02
C VAL A 54 23.27 -17.02 -23.20
N ASP A 55 24.15 -17.71 -23.94
CA ASP A 55 24.12 -19.17 -24.15
C ASP A 55 22.77 -19.73 -24.62
N GLY A 56 22.11 -19.01 -25.52
CA GLY A 56 20.80 -19.41 -26.06
C GLY A 56 19.63 -19.23 -25.09
N GLN A 57 19.86 -18.64 -23.92
CA GLN A 57 18.78 -18.21 -23.03
C GLN A 57 18.34 -16.78 -23.38
N PRO A 58 17.03 -16.54 -23.56
CA PRO A 58 16.51 -15.23 -23.87
C PRO A 58 16.76 -14.25 -22.72
N GLY A 59 17.23 -13.05 -23.05
CA GLY A 59 17.39 -11.95 -22.10
C GLY A 59 16.08 -11.19 -21.87
N LEU A 60 16.12 -10.24 -20.93
CA LEU A 60 14.96 -9.40 -20.61
C LEU A 60 14.38 -8.68 -21.84
N ASN A 61 15.22 -8.27 -22.80
CA ASN A 61 14.78 -7.59 -24.01
C ASN A 61 13.82 -8.45 -24.85
N GLU A 62 14.16 -9.71 -25.05
CA GLU A 62 13.34 -10.66 -25.81
C GLU A 62 12.06 -11.01 -25.06
N LEU A 63 12.16 -11.29 -23.76
CA LEU A 63 11.00 -11.53 -22.89
C LEU A 63 10.02 -10.35 -22.88
N SER A 64 10.53 -9.12 -22.96
CA SER A 64 9.69 -7.91 -23.01
C SER A 64 9.09 -7.63 -24.40
N ALA A 65 9.64 -8.20 -25.47
CA ALA A 65 9.10 -8.04 -26.81
C ALA A 65 7.78 -8.80 -26.99
N ASP A 66 7.55 -9.85 -26.20
CA ASP A 66 6.35 -10.71 -26.24
C ASP A 66 5.12 -10.09 -25.56
N LEU A 67 5.24 -8.86 -25.04
CA LEU A 67 4.15 -8.12 -24.38
C LEU A 67 2.92 -7.88 -25.29
N GLY A 68 3.10 -7.92 -26.62
CA GLY A 68 2.02 -7.70 -27.60
C GLY A 68 1.00 -8.84 -27.69
N VAL A 69 1.36 -10.04 -27.21
CA VAL A 69 0.51 -11.25 -27.26
C VAL A 69 -0.31 -11.42 -25.97
N ILE A 70 0.00 -10.65 -24.93
CA ILE A 70 -0.65 -10.79 -23.62
C ILE A 70 -2.05 -10.18 -23.67
N ASP A 71 -3.08 -11.03 -23.61
CA ASP A 71 -4.44 -10.57 -23.40
C ASP A 71 -4.61 -10.04 -21.97
N ALA A 72 -4.47 -8.72 -21.82
CA ALA A 72 -4.64 -8.02 -20.55
C ALA A 72 -6.00 -8.29 -19.90
N ARG A 73 -7.04 -8.63 -20.67
CA ARG A 73 -8.34 -9.00 -20.11
C ARG A 73 -8.27 -10.38 -19.47
N ALA A 74 -7.76 -11.38 -20.20
CA ALA A 74 -7.62 -12.73 -19.68
C ALA A 74 -6.73 -12.76 -18.43
N THR A 75 -5.57 -12.09 -18.46
CA THR A 75 -4.64 -12.09 -17.32
C THR A 75 -5.22 -11.47 -16.04
N ASN A 76 -6.09 -10.46 -16.18
CA ASN A 76 -6.73 -9.81 -15.05
C ASN A 76 -8.06 -10.47 -14.63
N THR A 77 -8.33 -11.68 -15.12
CA THR A 77 -9.57 -12.42 -14.85
C THR A 77 -9.26 -13.73 -14.12
N MET A 78 -9.95 -13.98 -13.01
CA MET A 78 -9.85 -15.20 -12.21
C MET A 78 -11.24 -15.82 -12.12
N ASN A 79 -11.37 -17.12 -12.38
CA ASN A 79 -12.66 -17.79 -12.34
C ASN A 79 -12.98 -18.20 -10.90
N LEU A 80 -14.13 -17.75 -10.39
CA LEU A 80 -14.67 -18.19 -9.11
C LEU A 80 -15.66 -19.35 -9.29
N SER A 81 -16.36 -19.38 -10.42
CA SER A 81 -17.16 -20.50 -10.93
C SER A 81 -17.25 -20.42 -12.46
N ASP A 82 -17.97 -21.35 -13.09
CA ASP A 82 -18.19 -21.35 -14.55
C ASP A 82 -18.92 -20.09 -15.06
N THR A 83 -19.64 -19.39 -14.19
CA THR A 83 -20.45 -18.21 -14.55
C THR A 83 -19.96 -16.93 -13.88
N ILE A 84 -19.12 -17.00 -12.86
CA ILE A 84 -18.68 -15.84 -12.06
C ILE A 84 -17.16 -15.69 -12.13
N GLU A 85 -16.75 -14.53 -12.59
CA GLU A 85 -15.37 -14.09 -12.75
C GLU A 85 -15.04 -12.98 -11.75
N ILE A 86 -13.84 -13.01 -11.17
CA ILE A 86 -13.23 -11.89 -10.46
C ILE A 86 -12.32 -11.18 -11.45
N ARG A 87 -12.52 -9.88 -11.62
CA ARG A 87 -11.75 -9.06 -12.56
C ARG A 87 -11.11 -7.88 -11.86
N VAL A 88 -9.87 -7.56 -12.23
CA VAL A 88 -9.16 -6.39 -11.69
C VAL A 88 -9.08 -5.29 -12.74
N GLY A 89 -9.79 -4.19 -12.49
CA GLY A 89 -9.86 -3.03 -13.37
C GLY A 89 -9.21 -1.77 -12.77
N ARG A 90 -9.27 -0.67 -13.53
CA ARG A 90 -8.77 0.66 -13.11
C ARG A 90 -9.32 1.12 -11.76
N TYR A 91 -10.57 0.77 -11.46
CA TYR A 91 -11.29 1.23 -10.29
C TYR A 91 -11.27 0.25 -9.11
N GLY A 92 -10.62 -0.91 -9.24
CA GLY A 92 -10.59 -1.95 -8.23
C GLY A 92 -10.94 -3.33 -8.77
N ALA A 93 -11.01 -4.30 -7.86
CA ALA A 93 -11.52 -5.64 -8.15
C ALA A 93 -13.06 -5.64 -8.14
N TYR A 94 -13.66 -6.38 -9.06
CA TYR A 94 -15.10 -6.53 -9.18
C TYR A 94 -15.46 -7.94 -9.66
N LEU A 95 -16.66 -8.39 -9.32
CA LEU A 95 -17.27 -9.61 -9.82
C LEU A 95 -18.00 -9.30 -11.13
N GLN A 96 -17.94 -10.25 -12.05
CA GLN A 96 -18.71 -10.26 -13.28
C GLN A 96 -19.41 -11.61 -13.40
N GLN A 97 -20.73 -11.60 -13.51
CA GLN A 97 -21.51 -12.79 -13.82
C GLN A 97 -21.86 -12.80 -15.31
N ASN A 98 -21.50 -13.90 -15.98
CA ASN A 98 -21.82 -14.16 -17.38
C ASN A 98 -22.78 -15.35 -17.45
N LEU A 99 -24.08 -15.07 -17.54
CA LEU A 99 -25.09 -16.08 -17.84
C LEU A 99 -25.44 -16.02 -19.34
N PRO A 100 -25.69 -17.17 -20.01
CA PRO A 100 -26.22 -17.17 -21.36
C PRO A 100 -27.53 -16.38 -21.42
N ASP A 101 -27.68 -15.49 -22.40
CA ASP A 101 -28.89 -14.71 -22.67
C ASP A 101 -29.34 -13.68 -21.61
N GLU A 102 -28.53 -13.42 -20.57
CA GLU A 102 -28.75 -12.32 -19.62
C GLU A 102 -27.75 -11.17 -19.80
N GLU A 103 -28.14 -9.97 -19.38
CA GLU A 103 -27.19 -8.87 -19.24
C GLU A 103 -26.13 -9.18 -18.18
N ARG A 104 -24.90 -8.77 -18.45
CA ARG A 104 -23.77 -8.99 -17.53
C ARG A 104 -24.01 -8.23 -16.23
N LYS A 105 -24.12 -8.96 -15.13
CA LYS A 105 -24.20 -8.37 -13.79
C LYS A 105 -22.80 -8.09 -13.26
N LEU A 106 -22.61 -6.91 -12.70
CA LEU A 106 -21.34 -6.44 -12.16
C LEU A 106 -21.51 -6.05 -10.69
N ALA A 107 -20.58 -6.47 -9.84
CA ALA A 107 -20.56 -6.05 -8.44
C ALA A 107 -19.14 -5.70 -7.99
N ASN A 108 -18.97 -4.59 -7.29
CA ASN A 108 -17.65 -4.21 -6.78
C ASN A 108 -17.26 -5.09 -5.59
N ILE A 109 -16.00 -5.50 -5.52
CA ILE A 109 -15.45 -6.20 -4.35
C ILE A 109 -14.89 -5.14 -3.38
N PRO A 110 -15.38 -5.05 -2.14
CA PRO A 110 -14.85 -4.10 -1.16
C PRO A 110 -13.36 -4.34 -0.88
N GLU A 111 -12.58 -3.27 -0.74
CA GLU A 111 -11.14 -3.38 -0.42
C GLU A 111 -10.87 -4.01 0.96
N SER A 112 -11.87 -3.98 1.85
CA SER A 112 -11.80 -4.63 3.16
C SER A 112 -12.01 -6.13 3.11
N LEU A 113 -12.66 -6.65 2.06
CA LEU A 113 -12.93 -8.08 1.92
C LEU A 113 -11.65 -8.79 1.52
N ALA A 114 -11.24 -9.77 2.32
CA ALA A 114 -10.06 -10.53 2.01
C ALA A 114 -10.31 -11.56 0.89
N PRO A 115 -9.30 -11.93 0.08
CA PRO A 115 -9.50 -12.89 -1.01
C PRO A 115 -9.99 -14.28 -0.59
N ASP A 116 -9.64 -14.74 0.60
CA ASP A 116 -10.09 -16.00 1.20
C ASP A 116 -11.53 -15.94 1.73
N GLU A 117 -11.99 -14.75 2.12
CA GLU A 117 -13.39 -14.52 2.55
C GLU A 117 -14.36 -14.44 1.35
N LEU A 118 -13.86 -14.22 0.13
CA LEU A 118 -14.66 -14.17 -1.09
C LEU A 118 -15.03 -15.58 -1.58
N THR A 119 -15.97 -16.21 -0.87
CA THR A 119 -16.59 -17.48 -1.26
C THR A 119 -17.62 -17.28 -2.36
N LEU A 120 -18.03 -18.38 -3.02
CA LEU A 120 -19.10 -18.35 -4.03
C LEU A 120 -20.41 -17.77 -3.45
N ALA A 121 -20.78 -18.16 -2.23
CA ALA A 121 -21.97 -17.63 -1.55
C ALA A 121 -21.88 -16.12 -1.33
N LYS A 122 -20.72 -15.62 -0.89
CA LYS A 122 -20.48 -14.18 -0.73
C LYS A 122 -20.51 -13.44 -2.06
N ALA A 123 -20.01 -14.06 -3.13
CA ALA A 123 -20.04 -13.47 -4.46
C ALA A 123 -21.46 -13.34 -5.01
N ILE A 124 -22.31 -14.34 -4.80
CA ILE A 124 -23.74 -14.28 -5.15
C ILE A 124 -24.43 -13.16 -4.37
N GLU A 125 -24.22 -13.07 -3.06
CA GLU A 125 -24.75 -11.98 -2.22
C GLU A 125 -24.35 -10.59 -2.75
N LEU A 126 -23.08 -10.42 -3.13
CA LEU A 126 -22.59 -9.15 -3.69
C LEU A 126 -23.19 -8.83 -5.07
N LEU A 127 -23.46 -9.85 -5.89
CA LEU A 127 -24.08 -9.71 -7.21
C LEU A 127 -25.59 -9.40 -7.14
N GLU A 128 -26.27 -9.91 -6.12
CA GLU A 128 -27.69 -9.64 -5.85
C GLU A 128 -27.90 -8.28 -5.18
N ALA A 129 -26.89 -7.77 -4.47
CA ALA A 129 -26.97 -6.46 -3.82
C ALA A 129 -27.31 -5.36 -4.84
N PRO A 130 -28.14 -4.38 -4.44
CA PRO A 130 -28.51 -3.26 -5.31
C PRO A 130 -27.24 -2.53 -5.75
N SER A 131 -26.90 -2.68 -7.03
CA SER A 131 -25.68 -2.14 -7.63
C SER A 131 -25.99 -1.06 -8.67
N GLY A 132 -27.28 -0.88 -9.00
CA GLY A 132 -27.76 0.10 -9.96
C GLY A 132 -27.58 1.55 -9.52
N GLU A 133 -27.62 2.44 -10.51
CA GLU A 133 -27.69 3.88 -10.25
C GLU A 133 -29.13 4.25 -9.91
N ARG A 134 -29.33 4.89 -8.77
CA ARG A 134 -30.63 5.43 -8.34
C ARG A 134 -30.58 6.94 -8.37
N ASP A 135 -31.49 7.54 -9.14
CA ASP A 135 -31.67 8.99 -9.15
C ASP A 135 -32.35 9.45 -7.84
N LEU A 136 -31.77 10.46 -7.20
CA LEU A 136 -32.28 11.05 -5.97
C LEU A 136 -32.86 12.45 -6.20
N GLY A 137 -32.61 13.11 -7.33
CA GLY A 137 -33.07 14.47 -7.63
C GLY A 137 -31.95 15.41 -8.06
N ILE A 138 -32.15 16.73 -7.91
CA ILE A 138 -31.23 17.77 -8.38
C ILE A 138 -30.77 18.62 -7.20
N ASP A 139 -29.46 18.78 -6.99
CA ASP A 139 -28.95 19.66 -5.93
C ASP A 139 -29.29 21.14 -6.24
N PRO A 140 -29.99 21.87 -5.36
CA PRO A 140 -30.35 23.26 -5.58
C PRO A 140 -29.15 24.21 -5.60
N ALA A 141 -28.04 23.85 -4.94
CA ALA A 141 -26.86 24.71 -4.87
C ALA A 141 -26.02 24.66 -6.16
N THR A 142 -25.95 23.48 -6.80
CA THR A 142 -25.13 23.27 -8.01
C THR A 142 -25.96 23.13 -9.29
N GLY A 143 -27.24 22.77 -9.18
CA GLY A 143 -28.12 22.46 -10.31
C GLY A 143 -27.84 21.10 -10.96
N PHE A 144 -27.01 20.24 -10.35
CA PHE A 144 -26.65 18.95 -10.93
C PHE A 144 -27.51 17.80 -10.41
N PRO A 145 -27.82 16.78 -11.25
CA PRO A 145 -28.47 15.56 -10.80
C PRO A 145 -27.60 14.83 -9.77
N VAL A 146 -28.25 14.27 -8.77
CA VAL A 146 -27.63 13.53 -7.66
C VAL A 146 -28.06 12.08 -7.76
N ILE A 147 -27.08 11.18 -7.86
CA ILE A 147 -27.33 9.74 -7.95
C ILE A 147 -26.67 8.98 -6.79
N ALA A 148 -27.33 7.94 -6.31
CA ALA A 148 -26.76 6.93 -5.43
C ALA A 148 -26.31 5.72 -6.24
N LYS A 149 -25.11 5.19 -5.94
CA LYS A 149 -24.59 3.98 -6.58
C LYS A 149 -23.57 3.24 -5.71
N SER A 150 -23.29 1.99 -6.10
CA SER A 150 -22.24 1.18 -5.46
C SER A 150 -20.86 1.42 -6.09
N GLY A 151 -19.81 1.49 -5.27
CA GLY A 151 -18.42 1.69 -5.72
C GLY A 151 -17.42 0.83 -4.96
N ARG A 152 -16.13 0.91 -5.33
CA ARG A 152 -15.03 0.17 -4.66
C ARG A 152 -15.01 0.36 -3.14
N PHE A 153 -15.33 1.57 -2.69
CA PHE A 153 -15.28 1.94 -1.28
C PHE A 153 -16.64 1.79 -0.57
N GLY A 154 -17.60 1.13 -1.21
CA GLY A 154 -18.98 0.98 -0.74
C GLY A 154 -19.96 1.93 -1.45
N PRO A 155 -21.22 1.93 -1.02
CA PRO A 155 -22.26 2.82 -1.52
C PRO A 155 -21.90 4.29 -1.34
N TYR A 156 -22.17 5.10 -2.36
CA TYR A 156 -21.91 6.53 -2.33
C TYR A 156 -22.91 7.30 -3.19
N ILE A 157 -22.96 8.60 -2.93
CA ILE A 157 -23.75 9.59 -3.65
C ILE A 157 -22.78 10.44 -4.46
N THR A 158 -23.14 10.78 -5.69
CA THR A 158 -22.35 11.66 -6.55
C THR A 158 -23.24 12.57 -7.35
N GLU A 159 -22.76 13.80 -7.55
CA GLU A 159 -23.31 14.70 -8.58
C GLU A 159 -22.92 14.17 -9.97
N VAL A 160 -23.82 14.33 -10.94
CA VAL A 160 -23.56 14.04 -12.35
C VAL A 160 -23.20 15.35 -13.04
N LEU A 161 -21.91 15.53 -13.31
CA LEU A 161 -21.45 16.68 -14.10
C LEU A 161 -21.88 16.52 -15.56
N PRO A 162 -22.24 17.62 -16.25
CA PRO A 162 -22.53 17.58 -17.68
C PRO A 162 -21.32 17.04 -18.44
N VAL A 163 -21.60 16.15 -19.40
CA VAL A 163 -20.58 15.57 -20.26
C VAL A 163 -20.08 16.66 -21.21
N ILE A 164 -18.99 17.31 -20.84
CA ILE A 164 -18.25 18.15 -21.78
C ILE A 164 -17.62 17.19 -22.79
N GLU A 165 -18.07 17.26 -24.04
CA GLU A 165 -17.50 16.47 -25.13
C GLU A 165 -15.98 16.69 -25.17
N PRO A 166 -15.17 15.62 -25.14
CA PRO A 166 -13.74 15.77 -25.11
C PRO A 166 -13.26 16.31 -26.47
N GLU A 167 -12.83 17.57 -26.50
CA GLU A 167 -12.07 18.09 -27.63
C GLU A 167 -10.92 17.11 -27.97
N LEU A 168 -10.89 16.65 -29.20
CA LEU A 168 -9.79 15.86 -29.73
C LEU A 168 -8.66 16.82 -30.10
N THR A 169 -7.41 16.43 -29.84
CA THR A 169 -6.27 17.14 -30.44
C THR A 169 -6.27 16.87 -31.95
N ALA A 170 -5.58 17.71 -32.73
CA ALA A 170 -5.39 17.50 -34.18
C ALA A 170 -4.78 16.12 -34.55
N SER A 171 -4.27 15.39 -33.56
CA SER A 171 -3.70 14.04 -33.63
C SER A 171 -4.69 12.92 -33.23
N GLY A 172 -5.98 13.22 -33.08
CA GLY A 172 -7.02 12.23 -32.73
C GLY A 172 -6.96 11.70 -31.29
N LYS A 173 -6.12 12.26 -30.43
CA LYS A 173 -6.02 11.87 -29.01
C LYS A 173 -6.96 12.73 -28.16
N LYS A 174 -7.67 12.10 -27.22
CA LYS A 174 -8.48 12.81 -26.21
C LYS A 174 -7.58 13.79 -25.45
N LYS A 175 -7.89 15.08 -25.49
CA LYS A 175 -7.18 16.11 -24.75
C LYS A 175 -7.30 15.78 -23.26
N ARG A 176 -6.18 15.71 -22.54
CA ARG A 176 -6.18 15.46 -21.09
C ARG A 176 -7.05 16.52 -20.42
N LYS A 177 -8.03 16.10 -19.59
CA LYS A 177 -8.82 17.03 -18.77
C LYS A 177 -7.85 17.96 -18.02
N LYS A 178 -8.08 19.27 -18.10
CA LYS A 178 -7.31 20.27 -17.35
C LYS A 178 -7.38 19.94 -15.85
N ALA A 179 -6.31 20.21 -15.10
CA ALA A 179 -6.26 19.96 -13.66
C ALA A 179 -7.39 20.69 -12.89
N ASP A 180 -7.84 21.84 -13.43
CA ASP A 180 -8.89 22.68 -12.86
C ASP A 180 -10.31 22.35 -13.37
N ALA A 181 -10.49 21.23 -14.07
CA ALA A 181 -11.84 20.80 -14.43
C ALA A 181 -12.68 20.51 -13.17
N PRO A 182 -13.95 20.94 -13.11
CA PRO A 182 -14.81 20.68 -11.97
C PRO A 182 -14.89 19.17 -11.73
N LYS A 183 -14.76 18.77 -10.47
CA LYS A 183 -14.94 17.39 -10.03
C LYS A 183 -16.31 17.28 -9.39
N ALA A 184 -17.04 16.22 -9.73
CA ALA A 184 -18.31 15.93 -9.10
C ALA A 184 -18.09 15.83 -7.58
N LYS A 185 -18.97 16.44 -6.79
CA LYS A 185 -18.96 16.17 -5.36
C LYS A 185 -19.45 14.75 -5.14
N THR A 186 -18.80 14.08 -4.20
CA THR A 186 -19.10 12.69 -3.83
C THR A 186 -19.11 12.55 -2.33
N ALA A 187 -20.06 11.80 -1.79
CA ALA A 187 -20.12 11.47 -0.38
C ALA A 187 -20.47 10.00 -0.19
N SER A 188 -19.70 9.28 0.64
CA SER A 188 -20.01 7.90 0.99
C SER A 188 -21.26 7.85 1.86
N LEU A 189 -22.10 6.81 1.67
CA LEU A 189 -23.20 6.55 2.59
C LEU A 189 -22.63 6.21 3.97
N LEU A 190 -23.43 6.50 4.99
CA LEU A 190 -23.16 6.10 6.36
C LEU A 190 -23.38 4.60 6.53
N SER A 191 -22.79 4.00 7.57
CA SER A 191 -22.88 2.56 7.82
C SER A 191 -24.32 2.10 8.09
N THR A 192 -25.17 3.03 8.55
CA THR A 192 -26.59 2.84 8.82
C THR A 192 -27.49 3.02 7.60
N MET A 193 -26.97 3.55 6.49
CA MET A 193 -27.74 3.87 5.28
C MET A 193 -27.56 2.79 4.20
N THR A 194 -28.60 2.58 3.40
CA THR A 194 -28.57 1.66 2.25
C THR A 194 -28.98 2.38 0.97
N LEU A 195 -28.63 1.83 -0.19
CA LEU A 195 -28.97 2.42 -1.49
C LEU A 195 -30.50 2.49 -1.71
N ASP A 196 -31.25 1.57 -1.11
CA ASP A 196 -32.71 1.50 -1.25
C ASP A 196 -33.43 2.45 -0.31
N THR A 197 -32.84 2.75 0.85
CA THR A 197 -33.48 3.60 1.87
C THR A 197 -33.03 5.05 1.83
N VAL A 198 -31.91 5.38 1.19
CA VAL A 198 -31.37 6.75 1.16
C VAL A 198 -32.34 7.72 0.48
N THR A 199 -32.56 8.86 1.12
CA THR A 199 -33.47 9.90 0.63
C THR A 199 -32.71 11.06 -0.03
N TYR A 200 -33.44 11.89 -0.77
CA TYR A 200 -32.90 13.12 -1.35
C TYR A 200 -32.35 14.08 -0.28
N GLU A 201 -33.04 14.20 0.86
CA GLU A 201 -32.60 15.08 1.96
C GLU A 201 -31.29 14.59 2.59
N ASP A 202 -31.17 13.27 2.78
CA ASP A 202 -29.93 12.65 3.25
C ASP A 202 -28.77 12.88 2.27
N ALA A 203 -29.07 12.84 0.97
CA ALA A 203 -28.09 13.07 -0.08
C ALA A 203 -27.49 14.48 -0.01
N LEU A 204 -28.33 15.50 0.12
CA LEU A 204 -27.88 16.89 0.27
C LEU A 204 -27.08 17.08 1.56
N ARG A 205 -27.49 16.45 2.66
CA ARG A 205 -26.74 16.47 3.92
C ARG A 205 -25.35 15.86 3.75
N LEU A 206 -25.24 14.71 3.10
CA LEU A 206 -23.95 14.04 2.88
C LEU A 206 -23.05 14.84 1.93
N LEU A 207 -23.60 15.42 0.86
CA LEU A 207 -22.85 16.26 -0.08
C LEU A 207 -22.38 17.59 0.51
N SER A 208 -22.96 18.02 1.64
CA SER A 208 -22.50 19.19 2.39
C SER A 208 -21.21 18.96 3.19
N LEU A 209 -20.78 17.70 3.34
CA LEU A 209 -19.51 17.36 3.99
C LEU A 209 -18.33 17.61 3.02
N PRO A 210 -17.17 18.10 3.51
CA PRO A 210 -16.82 18.39 4.90
C PRO A 210 -17.49 19.67 5.43
N ARG A 211 -18.07 19.59 6.64
CA ARG A 211 -18.67 20.73 7.32
C ARG A 211 -17.64 21.45 8.19
N THR A 212 -17.50 22.76 8.02
CA THR A 212 -16.66 23.60 8.89
C THR A 212 -17.43 24.02 10.13
N LEU A 213 -16.87 23.78 11.32
CA LEU A 213 -17.47 24.19 12.61
C LEU A 213 -17.00 25.58 13.05
N GLY A 214 -15.79 25.97 12.67
CA GLY A 214 -15.17 27.24 13.06
C GLY A 214 -13.64 27.12 13.06
N THR A 215 -12.97 28.13 13.59
CA THR A 215 -11.50 28.20 13.65
C THR A 215 -11.02 28.01 15.08
N ASN A 216 -9.96 27.24 15.28
CA ASN A 216 -9.36 27.04 16.60
C ASN A 216 -8.48 28.24 17.01
N ALA A 217 -7.98 28.24 18.26
CA ALA A 217 -7.07 29.27 18.75
C ALA A 217 -5.73 29.37 18.00
N ALA A 218 -5.35 28.32 17.23
CA ALA A 218 -4.17 28.30 16.40
C ALA A 218 -4.40 28.85 14.97
N GLY A 219 -5.65 29.20 14.62
CA GLY A 219 -6.02 29.69 13.28
C GLY A 219 -6.34 28.59 12.27
N ASP A 220 -6.43 27.32 12.68
CA ASP A 220 -6.85 26.22 11.81
C ASP A 220 -8.37 26.05 11.80
N ASP A 221 -8.95 25.87 10.61
CA ASP A 221 -10.36 25.51 10.46
C ASP A 221 -10.61 24.06 10.92
N ILE A 222 -11.56 23.91 11.84
CA ILE A 222 -12.05 22.62 12.32
C ILE A 222 -13.15 22.16 11.36
N THR A 223 -12.90 21.02 10.71
CA THR A 223 -13.83 20.38 9.78
C THR A 223 -14.24 19.01 10.28
N VAL A 224 -15.51 18.66 10.04
CA VAL A 224 -16.10 17.35 10.34
C VAL A 224 -16.41 16.63 9.03
N GLN A 225 -16.01 15.37 8.94
CA GLN A 225 -16.16 14.58 7.73
C GLN A 225 -16.17 13.08 8.02
N ASN A 226 -16.75 12.31 7.10
CA ASN A 226 -16.69 10.85 7.13
C ASN A 226 -15.56 10.33 6.24
N GLY A 227 -14.85 9.30 6.69
CA GLY A 227 -13.76 8.67 5.93
C GLY A 227 -13.81 7.15 6.00
N ARG A 228 -12.76 6.50 5.49
CA ARG A 228 -12.64 5.02 5.45
C ARG A 228 -12.82 4.36 6.82
N TYR A 229 -12.43 5.03 7.91
CA TYR A 229 -12.47 4.50 9.27
C TYR A 229 -13.63 5.06 10.11
N GLY A 230 -14.60 5.71 9.46
CA GLY A 230 -15.73 6.36 10.12
C GLY A 230 -15.55 7.87 10.30
N PRO A 231 -16.42 8.49 11.11
CA PRO A 231 -16.50 9.93 11.29
C PRO A 231 -15.30 10.48 12.06
N TYR A 232 -14.79 11.64 11.64
CA TYR A 232 -13.66 12.29 12.31
C TYR A 232 -13.66 13.80 12.14
N LEU A 233 -12.97 14.45 13.08
CA LEU A 233 -12.62 15.86 13.09
C LEU A 233 -11.22 16.06 12.52
N LYS A 234 -11.01 17.17 11.82
CA LYS A 234 -9.69 17.60 11.34
C LYS A 234 -9.50 19.10 11.56
N ALA A 235 -8.38 19.46 12.17
CA ALA A 235 -7.90 20.83 12.40
C ALA A 235 -6.44 20.89 11.95
N GLY A 236 -6.20 21.48 10.78
CA GLY A 236 -4.87 21.50 10.15
C GLY A 236 -4.32 20.08 9.92
N VAL A 237 -3.35 19.69 10.74
CA VAL A 237 -2.70 18.36 10.71
C VAL A 237 -3.25 17.41 11.79
N ASP A 238 -3.92 17.92 12.82
CA ASP A 238 -4.49 17.07 13.87
C ASP A 238 -5.87 16.54 13.49
N SER A 239 -6.07 15.24 13.70
CA SER A 239 -7.30 14.53 13.40
C SER A 239 -7.72 13.69 14.60
N ARG A 240 -9.01 13.75 14.94
CA ARG A 240 -9.62 13.03 16.07
C ARG A 240 -10.84 12.24 15.59
N THR A 241 -10.91 10.96 15.94
CA THR A 241 -12.05 10.11 15.58
C THR A 241 -13.26 10.47 16.42
N LEU A 242 -14.45 10.43 15.83
CA LEU A 242 -15.72 10.60 16.51
C LEU A 242 -16.31 9.23 16.88
N THR A 243 -17.21 9.20 17.86
CA THR A 243 -17.77 7.94 18.38
C THR A 243 -19.02 7.50 17.63
N SER A 244 -19.76 8.44 17.04
CA SER A 244 -21.00 8.18 16.30
C SER A 244 -21.05 8.97 15.00
N GLU A 245 -21.76 8.43 14.01
CA GLU A 245 -22.05 9.10 12.73
C GLU A 245 -22.97 10.31 12.91
N ASP A 246 -23.85 10.32 13.92
CA ASP A 246 -24.74 11.46 14.20
C ASP A 246 -23.96 12.75 14.53
N GLN A 247 -22.78 12.60 15.13
CA GLN A 247 -21.88 13.71 15.44
C GLN A 247 -21.37 14.43 14.18
N LEU A 248 -21.52 13.83 12.99
CA LEU A 248 -21.22 14.54 11.74
C LEU A 248 -22.09 15.80 11.56
N PHE A 249 -23.31 15.77 12.11
CA PHE A 249 -24.31 16.82 11.91
C PHE A 249 -24.69 17.54 13.20
N SER A 250 -24.58 16.91 14.38
CA SER A 250 -24.95 17.55 15.64
C SER A 250 -23.80 18.30 16.32
N LEU A 251 -22.55 17.93 16.04
CA LEU A 251 -21.38 18.41 16.79
C LEU A 251 -21.18 19.93 16.64
N THR A 252 -20.90 20.57 17.77
CA THR A 252 -20.67 22.01 17.87
C THR A 252 -19.18 22.36 17.98
N LEU A 253 -18.84 23.64 17.81
CA LEU A 253 -17.46 24.12 17.93
C LEU A 253 -16.90 23.88 19.34
N ASP A 254 -17.69 24.12 20.39
CA ASP A 254 -17.25 23.99 21.78
C ASP A 254 -16.94 22.52 22.13
N GLU A 255 -17.79 21.59 21.70
CA GLU A 255 -17.54 20.14 21.87
C GLU A 255 -16.30 19.70 21.09
N ALA A 256 -16.09 20.23 19.87
CA ALA A 256 -14.89 19.92 19.10
C ALA A 256 -13.62 20.43 19.81
N LEU A 257 -13.65 21.64 20.39
CA LEU A 257 -12.55 22.17 21.18
C LEU A 257 -12.28 21.33 22.43
N GLU A 258 -13.33 20.82 23.09
CA GLU A 258 -13.17 19.89 24.21
C GLU A 258 -12.46 18.59 23.77
N ILE A 259 -12.84 18.02 22.63
CA ILE A 259 -12.19 16.83 22.06
C ILE A 259 -10.71 17.10 21.74
N TYR A 260 -10.39 18.28 21.22
CA TYR A 260 -9.01 18.68 20.94
C TYR A 260 -8.18 18.96 22.19
N SER A 261 -8.81 19.40 23.29
CA SER A 261 -8.15 19.61 24.58
C SER A 261 -7.66 18.30 25.20
N LYS A 262 -8.35 17.19 24.94
CA LYS A 262 -7.96 15.85 25.39
C LYS A 262 -6.69 15.40 24.66
N PRO A 263 -5.75 14.70 25.33
CA PRO A 263 -4.57 14.17 24.67
C PRO A 263 -4.96 13.22 23.54
N LYS A 264 -4.14 13.17 22.48
CA LYS A 264 -4.42 12.30 21.34
C LYS A 264 -4.30 10.84 21.74
N GLU A 265 -5.45 10.19 21.96
CA GLU A 265 -5.55 8.74 22.04
C GLU A 265 -5.15 8.16 20.68
N ARG A 266 -3.87 7.80 20.56
CA ARG A 266 -3.45 6.95 19.46
C ARG A 266 -4.13 5.63 19.69
N ARG A 267 -4.97 5.20 18.74
CA ARG A 267 -5.40 3.81 18.55
C ARG A 267 -4.20 2.92 18.17
N ARG A 268 -3.06 3.08 18.86
CA ARG A 268 -2.07 2.05 19.02
C ARG A 268 -2.82 1.06 19.88
N GLY A 269 -3.36 0.00 19.27
CA GLY A 269 -4.23 -0.96 19.93
C GLY A 269 -3.72 -1.20 21.34
N VAL A 270 -4.61 -1.04 22.33
CA VAL A 270 -4.32 -1.36 23.73
C VAL A 270 -3.49 -2.62 23.70
N ALA A 271 -2.26 -2.55 24.22
CA ALA A 271 -1.33 -3.67 24.13
C ALA A 271 -2.09 -4.88 24.66
N LYS A 272 -2.35 -5.87 23.79
CA LYS A 272 -3.11 -7.06 24.19
C LYS A 272 -2.43 -7.59 25.47
N PRO A 273 -3.21 -7.90 26.52
CA PRO A 273 -2.64 -8.48 27.73
C PRO A 273 -1.82 -9.73 27.36
N PRO A 274 -0.76 -10.04 28.12
CA PRO A 274 0.05 -11.22 27.86
C PRO A 274 -0.85 -12.47 27.86
N VAL A 275 -0.58 -13.38 26.92
CA VAL A 275 -1.32 -14.63 26.76
C VAL A 275 -1.05 -15.58 27.93
N LYS A 276 0.17 -15.53 28.48
CA LYS A 276 0.59 -16.30 29.66
C LYS A 276 1.78 -15.62 30.34
N GLU A 277 1.80 -15.63 31.66
CA GLU A 277 2.97 -15.24 32.45
C GLU A 277 3.72 -16.50 32.88
N LEU A 278 5.02 -16.57 32.60
CA LEU A 278 5.86 -17.75 32.87
C LEU A 278 6.65 -17.63 34.19
N GLY A 279 6.61 -16.46 34.83
CA GLY A 279 7.35 -16.17 36.06
C GLY A 279 8.48 -15.17 35.84
N VAL A 280 9.48 -15.19 36.71
CA VAL A 280 10.64 -14.29 36.67
C VAL A 280 11.88 -15.07 36.22
N ASP A 281 12.67 -14.48 35.32
CA ASP A 281 13.97 -15.02 34.92
C ASP A 281 14.96 -14.99 36.11
N PRO A 282 15.49 -16.13 36.58
CA PRO A 282 16.44 -16.17 37.69
C PRO A 282 17.75 -15.42 37.45
N THR A 283 18.11 -15.16 36.18
CA THR A 283 19.38 -14.50 35.82
C THR A 283 19.22 -12.99 35.67
N THR A 284 18.10 -12.54 35.10
CA THR A 284 17.86 -11.13 34.79
C THR A 284 16.88 -10.44 35.71
N GLU A 285 16.21 -11.20 36.60
CA GLU A 285 15.13 -10.76 37.48
C GLU A 285 13.94 -10.11 36.74
N LYS A 286 13.84 -10.32 35.42
CA LYS A 286 12.80 -9.74 34.57
C LYS A 286 11.59 -10.68 34.44
N PRO A 287 10.35 -10.15 34.39
CA PRO A 287 9.16 -10.96 34.19
C PRO A 287 9.12 -11.51 32.76
N LEU A 288 8.96 -12.82 32.66
CA LEU A 288 8.87 -13.55 31.41
C LEU A 288 7.41 -13.77 31.02
N VAL A 289 7.01 -13.22 29.87
CA VAL A 289 5.62 -13.30 29.42
C VAL A 289 5.52 -13.72 27.95
N ILE A 290 4.44 -14.41 27.61
CA ILE A 290 4.08 -14.76 26.23
C ILE A 290 3.11 -13.73 25.71
N LYS A 291 3.36 -13.18 24.52
CA LYS A 291 2.47 -12.21 23.85
C LYS A 291 2.12 -12.68 22.45
N ASP A 292 0.95 -12.28 21.99
CA ASP A 292 0.48 -12.49 20.62
C ASP A 292 0.88 -11.28 19.75
N GLY A 293 1.80 -11.50 18.81
CA GLY A 293 2.36 -10.48 17.95
C GLY A 293 1.95 -10.64 16.48
N ARG A 294 2.29 -9.65 15.66
CA ARG A 294 2.02 -9.66 14.20
C ARG A 294 2.59 -10.88 13.47
N PHE A 295 3.65 -11.49 14.00
CA PHE A 295 4.38 -12.60 13.39
C PHE A 295 4.16 -13.92 14.14
N GLY A 296 3.09 -14.00 14.93
CA GLY A 296 2.79 -15.13 15.81
C GLY A 296 3.16 -14.86 17.27
N MET A 297 2.98 -15.89 18.10
CA MET A 297 3.24 -15.83 19.52
C MET A 297 4.74 -15.77 19.81
N TYR A 298 5.13 -14.99 20.81
CA TYR A 298 6.53 -14.83 21.20
C TYR A 298 6.68 -14.69 22.71
N VAL A 299 7.82 -15.15 23.24
CA VAL A 299 8.25 -14.95 24.62
C VAL A 299 9.05 -13.65 24.71
N THR A 300 8.83 -12.87 25.77
CA THR A 300 9.57 -11.62 26.02
C THR A 300 9.84 -11.41 27.50
N ASP A 301 11.02 -10.89 27.80
CA ASP A 301 11.45 -10.37 29.12
C ASP A 301 11.31 -8.83 29.19
N GLY A 302 10.70 -8.22 28.18
CA GLY A 302 10.57 -6.76 28.00
C GLY A 302 11.65 -6.13 27.11
N GLU A 303 12.79 -6.78 26.90
CA GLU A 303 13.90 -6.28 26.07
C GLU A 303 14.13 -7.15 24.84
N THR A 304 14.24 -8.47 25.05
CA THR A 304 14.45 -9.49 24.03
C THR A 304 13.12 -10.15 23.69
N ASN A 305 12.89 -10.41 22.40
CA ASN A 305 11.68 -11.10 21.92
C ASN A 305 12.07 -12.33 21.12
N ALA A 306 11.64 -13.51 21.54
CA ALA A 306 11.87 -14.77 20.84
C ALA A 306 10.54 -15.38 20.39
N THR A 307 10.36 -15.57 19.09
CA THR A 307 9.17 -16.22 18.51
C THR A 307 9.09 -17.69 18.94
N LEU A 308 7.88 -18.18 19.24
CA LEU A 308 7.62 -19.60 19.52
C LEU A 308 7.90 -20.44 18.26
N ARG A 309 8.52 -21.62 18.42
CA ARG A 309 8.81 -22.52 17.29
C ARG A 309 7.58 -23.37 16.96
N ARG A 310 7.60 -24.01 15.79
CA ARG A 310 6.52 -24.91 15.35
C ARG A 310 6.41 -26.09 16.33
N GLY A 311 5.29 -26.17 17.06
CA GLY A 311 5.04 -27.18 18.10
C GLY A 311 5.05 -26.63 19.53
N ASP A 312 5.64 -25.45 19.74
CA ASP A 312 5.53 -24.75 21.03
C ASP A 312 4.11 -24.14 21.15
N THR A 313 3.34 -24.53 22.17
CA THR A 313 2.01 -23.95 22.47
C THR A 313 2.09 -23.05 23.70
N ALA A 314 1.19 -22.07 23.79
CA ALA A 314 1.11 -21.17 24.95
C ALA A 314 0.90 -21.92 26.26
N GLU A 315 0.02 -22.94 26.21
CA GLU A 315 -0.36 -23.75 27.36
C GLU A 315 0.78 -24.65 27.82
N GLY A 316 1.48 -25.31 26.88
CA GLY A 316 2.60 -26.22 27.16
C GLY A 316 3.93 -25.52 27.47
N MET A 317 4.00 -24.20 27.32
CA MET A 317 5.23 -23.45 27.57
C MET A 317 5.59 -23.40 29.06
N THR A 318 6.83 -23.75 29.38
CA THR A 318 7.42 -23.70 30.73
C THR A 318 8.42 -22.54 30.85
N LEU A 319 8.78 -22.16 32.08
CA LEU A 319 9.80 -21.15 32.35
C LEU A 319 11.14 -21.53 31.70
N GLU A 320 11.58 -22.77 31.86
CA GLU A 320 12.84 -23.28 31.30
C GLU A 320 12.90 -23.18 29.77
N ARG A 321 11.83 -23.60 29.09
CA ARG A 321 11.74 -23.52 27.63
C ARG A 321 11.71 -22.08 27.13
N GLY A 322 11.02 -21.18 27.84
CA GLY A 322 10.99 -19.76 27.52
C GLY A 322 12.38 -19.10 27.67
N LEU A 323 13.14 -19.48 28.70
CA LEU A 323 14.52 -19.02 28.91
C LEU A 323 15.46 -19.55 27.83
N GLU A 324 15.31 -20.81 27.41
CA GLU A 324 16.07 -21.38 26.29
C GLU A 324 15.87 -20.59 24.99
N LEU A 325 14.62 -20.25 24.67
CA LEU A 325 14.29 -19.46 23.47
C LEU A 325 14.88 -18.05 23.54
N LEU A 326 14.82 -17.39 24.71
CA LEU A 326 15.44 -16.09 24.90
C LEU A 326 16.97 -16.16 24.86
N ALA A 327 17.59 -17.17 25.45
CA ALA A 327 19.04 -17.35 25.41
C ALA A 327 19.54 -17.53 23.98
N GLY A 328 18.89 -18.39 23.19
CA GLY A 328 19.19 -18.55 21.76
C GLY A 328 19.01 -17.25 20.98
N ARG A 329 18.00 -16.45 21.32
CA ARG A 329 17.78 -15.14 20.70
C ARG A 329 18.87 -14.13 21.09
N ARG A 330 19.26 -14.06 22.37
CA ARG A 330 20.34 -13.18 22.85
C ARG A 330 21.69 -13.54 22.21
N ALA A 331 21.99 -14.84 22.09
CA ALA A 331 23.18 -15.32 21.40
C ALA A 331 23.19 -14.91 19.92
N TRP A 332 22.07 -15.11 19.22
CA TRP A 332 21.93 -14.66 17.83
C TRP A 332 22.09 -13.14 17.69
N GLU A 333 21.52 -12.34 18.60
CA GLU A 333 21.66 -10.87 18.58
C GLU A 333 23.10 -10.41 18.92
N ALA A 334 23.86 -11.17 19.70
CA ALA A 334 25.28 -10.89 19.97
C ALA A 334 26.15 -11.14 18.72
N GLU A 335 25.86 -12.16 17.92
CA GLU A 335 26.60 -12.47 16.69
C GLU A 335 26.16 -11.62 15.49
N ASN A 336 24.86 -11.36 15.35
CA ASN A 336 24.27 -10.75 14.15
C ASN A 336 23.88 -9.27 14.35
N GLY A 337 24.07 -8.75 15.56
CA GLY A 337 23.60 -7.44 15.97
C GLY A 337 22.08 -7.41 16.26
N PRO A 338 21.59 -6.33 16.89
CA PRO A 338 20.16 -6.19 17.15
C PRO A 338 19.41 -6.11 15.82
N SER A 339 18.24 -6.75 15.74
CA SER A 339 17.38 -6.63 14.55
C SER A 339 17.19 -5.16 14.19
N PRO A 340 17.43 -4.75 12.93
CA PRO A 340 17.47 -3.35 12.56
C PRO A 340 16.14 -2.70 12.92
N LYS A 341 16.16 -1.86 13.97
CA LYS A 341 15.05 -0.95 14.25
C LYS A 341 14.93 -0.11 12.99
N LYS A 342 13.84 -0.26 12.23
CA LYS A 342 13.53 0.67 11.15
C LYS A 342 13.56 2.07 11.76
N ALA A 343 14.67 2.78 11.57
CA ALA A 343 14.74 4.19 11.84
C ALA A 343 13.60 4.77 11.02
N ARG A 344 12.60 5.34 11.70
CA ARG A 344 11.60 6.14 11.02
C ARG A 344 12.40 7.16 10.24
N LYS A 345 12.41 7.06 8.90
CA LYS A 345 12.81 8.19 8.05
C LYS A 345 12.00 9.36 8.61
N LYS A 346 12.67 10.34 9.23
CA LYS A 346 12.06 11.65 9.45
C LYS A 346 11.50 12.02 8.08
N ALA A 347 10.18 12.24 8.01
CA ALA A 347 9.57 12.74 6.80
C ALA A 347 10.35 13.99 6.41
N ALA A 348 10.99 13.96 5.24
CA ALA A 348 11.61 15.14 4.68
C ALA A 348 10.51 16.21 4.63
N SER A 349 10.80 17.38 5.20
CA SER A 349 9.91 18.54 5.13
C SER A 349 9.53 18.78 3.67
N LYS A 350 8.23 18.91 3.42
CA LYS A 350 7.67 19.30 2.12
C LYS A 350 8.43 20.54 1.62
N PRO A 351 8.97 20.56 0.39
CA PRO A 351 9.57 21.77 -0.15
C PRO A 351 8.51 22.87 -0.22
N LYS A 352 8.91 24.10 0.12
CA LYS A 352 8.08 25.29 -0.06
C LYS A 352 7.74 25.43 -1.55
N LYS A 353 6.54 25.94 -1.84
CA LYS A 353 6.03 26.22 -3.17
C LYS A 353 6.97 27.22 -3.87
N GLY A 354 7.81 26.74 -4.79
CA GLY A 354 8.77 27.58 -5.52
C GLY A 354 9.92 26.83 -6.19
N ASP A 355 10.38 25.70 -5.63
CA ASP A 355 11.52 24.97 -6.20
C ASP A 355 11.06 23.78 -7.05
N THR A 356 11.36 23.84 -8.35
CA THR A 356 11.15 22.75 -9.30
C THR A 356 12.10 21.58 -9.01
N ALA A 357 11.58 20.36 -9.03
CA ALA A 357 12.38 19.13 -8.89
C ALA A 357 13.45 19.04 -10.00
N PRO A 358 14.69 18.60 -9.70
CA PRO A 358 15.72 18.44 -10.71
C PRO A 358 15.32 17.32 -11.69
N THR A 359 15.08 17.69 -12.94
CA THR A 359 14.89 16.76 -14.05
C THR A 359 16.20 16.09 -14.42
N LEU A 360 16.16 14.76 -14.58
CA LEU A 360 17.25 13.96 -15.13
C LEU A 360 17.46 14.30 -16.61
N THR A 361 18.28 15.30 -16.90
CA THR A 361 18.77 15.57 -18.26
C THR A 361 20.30 15.69 -18.31
N LYS A 362 20.90 14.71 -18.99
CA LYS A 362 22.16 14.65 -19.77
C LYS A 362 23.49 15.26 -19.29
N ASN A 363 23.60 15.96 -18.16
CA ASN A 363 24.88 16.62 -17.79
C ASN A 363 25.67 15.99 -16.62
N VAL A 364 25.31 14.79 -16.14
CA VAL A 364 26.01 14.14 -15.02
C VAL A 364 27.17 13.21 -15.47
N VAL A 365 27.39 13.01 -16.77
CA VAL A 365 28.44 12.09 -17.27
C VAL A 365 29.86 12.69 -17.23
N LYS A 366 30.07 13.95 -16.83
CA LYS A 366 31.42 14.59 -16.86
C LYS A 366 32.17 14.68 -15.53
N LYS A 367 31.74 14.01 -14.45
CA LYS A 367 32.47 14.11 -13.15
C LYS A 367 32.64 12.79 -12.41
N ALA A 368 33.08 11.75 -13.12
CA ALA A 368 33.69 10.55 -12.52
C ALA A 368 34.78 10.03 -13.45
N GLY A 369 35.91 10.72 -13.50
CA GLY A 369 37.03 10.39 -14.38
C GLY A 369 38.26 11.23 -14.07
N ALA A 370 38.76 11.16 -12.83
CA ALA A 370 40.08 11.68 -12.50
C ALA A 370 40.87 10.57 -11.79
N LYS A 371 41.76 9.93 -12.56
CA LYS A 371 42.72 8.93 -12.10
C LYS A 371 43.56 9.50 -10.96
N LYS A 372 43.67 8.74 -9.87
CA LYS A 372 44.60 8.97 -8.77
C LYS A 372 46.02 8.71 -9.30
N ALA A 373 46.76 9.77 -9.58
CA ALA A 373 48.17 9.69 -9.98
C ALA A 373 49.06 9.40 -8.76
N ALA A 374 49.91 8.39 -8.89
CA ALA A 374 50.93 8.02 -7.92
C ALA A 374 51.98 9.14 -7.80
N LYS A 375 52.32 9.55 -6.57
CA LYS A 375 53.48 10.40 -6.28
C LYS A 375 54.75 9.56 -6.36
N LYS A 376 55.61 9.82 -7.36
CA LYS A 376 57.05 9.55 -7.29
C LYS A 376 57.78 10.85 -6.97
N ALA A 377 58.60 10.83 -5.93
CA ALA A 377 59.59 11.86 -5.66
C ALA A 377 60.85 11.59 -6.50
N ALA A 378 61.39 12.63 -7.13
CA ALA A 378 62.77 12.69 -7.65
C ALA A 378 63.72 12.94 -6.46
N THR A 379 64.97 12.49 -6.44
CA THR A 379 66.17 12.89 -7.22
C THR A 379 67.28 11.83 -6.96
N GLY A 380 68.37 11.60 -7.71
CA GLY A 380 68.94 12.15 -8.93
C GLY A 380 70.16 11.28 -9.37
N LYS A 381 70.47 11.30 -10.68
CA LYS A 381 71.80 11.40 -11.34
C LYS A 381 72.93 10.44 -10.85
N VAL A 382 73.56 9.57 -11.67
CA VAL A 382 74.56 9.87 -12.73
C VAL A 382 75.03 8.54 -13.38
N MET A 383 75.17 8.53 -14.73
CA MET A 383 76.04 7.72 -15.64
C MET A 383 76.05 6.18 -15.56
N ALA A 384 76.53 5.41 -16.53
CA ALA A 384 76.57 5.41 -18.00
C ALA A 384 77.28 4.09 -18.37
N LYS A 385 76.75 3.37 -19.38
CA LYS A 385 77.43 2.42 -20.30
C LYS A 385 78.21 1.19 -19.77
N LYS A 386 77.66 0.03 -20.15
CA LYS A 386 78.17 -1.02 -21.08
C LYS A 386 79.38 -1.92 -20.72
N ALA A 387 79.22 -3.18 -21.16
CA ALA A 387 80.18 -4.30 -21.28
C ALA A 387 80.55 -4.93 -19.91
N GLU A 388 80.57 -6.24 -19.74
CA GLU A 388 80.72 -7.41 -20.62
C GLU A 388 79.93 -8.59 -20.02
#